data_AF-A0A2A5DEX0-F1
#
_entry.id   AF-A0A2A5DEX0-F1
#
_cell.length_a   1.000
_cell.length_b   1.000
_cell.length_c   1.000
_cell.angle_alpha   90.00
_cell.angle_beta   90.00
_cell.angle_gamma   90.00
#
_symmetry.space_group_name_H-M   'P 1'
#
loop_
_entity.id
_entity.type
_entity.pdbx_description
1 polymer ?
#
loop_
_entity_poly.entity_id
_entity_poly.type
_entity_poly.pdbx_seq_one_letter_code
_entity_poly.pdbx_strand_id
1 'polypeptide(L)'
;MKRIAIFLLFTASIILGADTIKWHTSPDKWKEPRNYHTKFKKSFEENIIISHGSFPAKKLEIIKSPNKAYSFGIFRPDTTKKAPWTTKIFINNEKKASLVVILRDHSQYMTKAKWINEKLLFVRVHWGRILWSDIILDVETEKIIYKEMVNDGTIAFQQFKQGFKKK
;
A
#
# COMPACT_ATOMS: atom_id res chain seq x y z
N MET A 1 -24.14 48.84 34.83
CA MET A 1 -22.78 48.80 34.22
C MET A 1 -22.20 47.40 34.40
N LYS A 2 -21.84 46.78 33.26
CA LYS A 2 -20.95 45.64 32.98
C LYS A 2 -20.78 44.49 34.00
N ARG A 3 -21.28 43.31 33.57
CA ARG A 3 -20.91 41.95 33.99
C ARG A 3 -19.48 41.62 33.52
N ILE A 4 -18.68 40.92 34.33
CA ILE A 4 -17.47 40.22 33.88
C ILE A 4 -17.59 38.77 34.35
N ALA A 5 -17.90 37.88 33.41
CA ALA A 5 -17.83 36.44 33.59
C ALA A 5 -16.41 35.99 33.23
N ILE A 6 -15.73 35.35 34.18
CA ILE A 6 -14.41 34.74 33.97
C ILE A 6 -14.64 33.39 33.29
N PHE A 7 -14.29 33.31 32.01
CA PHE A 7 -14.22 32.05 31.27
C PHE A 7 -12.86 31.39 31.54
N LEU A 8 -12.86 30.30 32.30
CA LEU A 8 -11.71 29.40 32.44
C LEU A 8 -11.61 28.54 31.18
N LEU A 9 -10.63 28.82 30.32
CA LEU A 9 -10.27 27.96 29.20
C LEU A 9 -9.54 26.72 29.72
N PHE A 10 -10.19 25.55 29.64
CA PHE A 10 -9.51 24.26 29.71
C PHE A 10 -8.78 24.01 28.38
N THR A 11 -7.46 24.11 28.37
CA THR A 11 -6.64 23.63 27.25
C THR A 11 -6.41 22.13 27.43
N ALA A 12 -7.28 21.32 26.83
CA ALA A 12 -7.03 19.90 26.65
C ALA A 12 -5.83 19.72 25.70
N SER A 13 -4.65 19.46 26.26
CA SER A 13 -3.49 19.08 25.47
C SER A 13 -3.74 17.68 24.91
N ILE A 14 -4.06 17.61 23.62
CA ILE A 14 -4.13 16.34 22.88
C ILE A 14 -2.69 15.82 22.79
N ILE A 15 -2.33 14.88 23.65
CA ILE A 15 -1.13 14.06 23.47
C ILE A 15 -1.43 13.14 22.29
N LEU A 16 -1.09 13.60 21.08
CA LEU A 16 -0.96 12.73 19.92
C LEU A 16 0.10 11.68 20.28
N GLY A 17 -0.34 10.46 20.57
CA GLY A 17 0.53 9.32 20.73
C GLY A 17 1.36 9.18 19.47
N ALA A 18 2.62 9.60 19.52
CA ALA A 18 3.58 9.27 18.49
C ALA A 18 3.79 7.76 18.57
N ASP A 19 3.16 7.01 17.66
CA ASP A 19 3.53 5.63 17.41
C ASP A 19 5.03 5.64 17.11
N THR A 20 5.83 5.23 18.10
CA THR A 20 7.28 5.18 17.97
C THR A 20 7.58 4.20 16.85
N ILE A 21 8.10 4.71 15.73
CA ILE A 21 8.51 3.86 14.62
C ILE A 21 9.62 2.95 15.14
N LYS A 22 9.30 1.66 15.30
CA LYS A 22 10.28 0.66 15.72
C LYS A 22 11.16 0.31 14.51
N TRP A 23 12.27 1.01 14.39
CA TRP A 23 13.27 0.75 13.38
C TRP A 23 13.99 -0.58 13.65
N HIS A 24 14.10 -1.45 12.65
CA HIS A 24 15.05 -2.58 12.72
C HIS A 24 16.50 -2.07 12.80
N THR A 25 16.83 -1.08 11.97
CA THR A 25 18.09 -0.35 12.02
C THR A 25 17.75 1.13 11.88
N SER A 26 18.19 1.95 12.83
CA SER A 26 17.88 3.38 12.87
C SER A 26 18.51 4.14 11.70
N PRO A 27 17.87 5.23 11.20
CA PRO A 27 18.34 5.94 10.00
C PRO A 27 19.73 6.58 10.08
N ASP A 28 20.23 6.90 11.28
CA ASP A 28 21.61 7.37 11.51
C ASP A 28 22.66 6.37 11.01
N LYS A 29 22.37 5.07 11.12
CA LYS A 29 23.26 3.98 10.71
C LYS A 29 23.17 3.64 9.23
N TRP A 30 22.26 4.27 8.49
CA TRP A 30 22.15 4.02 7.05
C TRP A 30 23.27 4.75 6.30
N LYS A 31 23.78 4.10 5.25
CA LYS A 31 24.75 4.70 4.32
C LYS A 31 24.05 5.53 3.24
N GLU A 32 22.83 5.14 2.88
CA GLU A 32 22.00 5.75 1.83
C GLU A 32 20.50 5.67 2.22
N PRO A 33 19.62 6.51 1.64
CA PRO A 33 18.19 6.39 1.87
C PRO A 33 17.68 5.05 1.33
N ARG A 34 16.76 4.43 2.06
CA ARG A 34 16.14 3.16 1.67
C ARG A 34 14.69 3.10 2.10
N ASN A 35 13.91 2.31 1.40
CA ASN A 35 12.57 1.97 1.85
C ASN A 35 12.66 1.08 3.10
N TYR A 36 11.67 1.20 3.99
CA TYR A 36 11.57 0.35 5.17
C TYR A 36 10.14 -0.13 5.37
N HIS A 37 10.03 -1.31 5.97
CA HIS A 37 8.77 -1.98 6.17
C HIS A 37 8.28 -1.82 7.61
N THR A 38 6.98 -1.73 7.76
CA THR A 38 6.31 -1.75 9.06
C THR A 38 5.12 -2.68 9.01
N LYS A 39 4.60 -3.10 10.17
CA LYS A 39 3.37 -3.89 10.25
C LYS A 39 2.27 -3.26 9.40
N PHE A 40 1.54 -4.12 8.69
CA PHE A 40 0.40 -3.69 7.88
C PHE A 40 -0.63 -2.94 8.73
N LYS A 41 -1.06 -1.76 8.25
CA LYS A 41 -2.02 -0.91 8.93
C LYS A 41 -3.45 -1.34 8.59
N LYS A 42 -4.25 -1.67 9.62
CA LYS A 42 -5.63 -2.16 9.45
C LYS A 42 -6.55 -1.19 8.68
N SER A 43 -6.26 0.11 8.70
CA SER A 43 -6.99 1.13 7.94
C SER A 43 -6.97 0.92 6.42
N PHE A 44 -6.01 0.15 5.89
CA PHE A 44 -5.94 -0.16 4.46
C PHE A 44 -6.55 -1.53 4.10
N GLU A 45 -7.02 -2.30 5.09
CA GLU A 45 -7.56 -3.64 4.84
C GLU A 45 -8.80 -3.60 3.93
N GLU A 46 -9.71 -2.67 4.20
CA GLU A 46 -10.96 -2.50 3.44
C GLU A 46 -10.73 -2.06 1.99
N ASN A 47 -9.53 -1.56 1.69
CA ASN A 47 -9.13 -1.13 0.35
C ASN A 47 -8.50 -2.25 -0.48
N ILE A 48 -8.26 -3.43 0.10
CA ILE A 48 -7.72 -4.61 -0.59
C ILE A 48 -8.78 -5.72 -0.52
N ILE A 49 -9.45 -5.97 -1.63
CA ILE A 49 -10.55 -6.93 -1.68
C ILE A 49 -10.18 -8.06 -2.64
N ILE A 50 -10.40 -9.28 -2.18
CA ILE A 50 -10.35 -10.49 -3.01
C ILE A 50 -11.78 -10.85 -3.40
N SER A 51 -12.01 -11.07 -4.70
CA SER A 51 -13.33 -11.40 -5.25
C SER A 51 -13.17 -12.29 -6.48
N HIS A 52 -14.29 -12.65 -7.10
CA HIS A 52 -14.33 -13.44 -8.32
C HIS A 52 -15.19 -12.75 -9.35
N GLY A 53 -14.85 -12.93 -10.62
CA GLY A 53 -15.65 -12.37 -11.70
C GLY A 53 -15.16 -12.80 -13.07
N SER A 54 -15.81 -12.24 -14.09
CA SER A 54 -15.40 -12.46 -15.47
C SER A 54 -14.22 -11.57 -15.82
N PHE A 55 -13.26 -12.12 -16.55
CA PHE A 55 -12.19 -11.34 -17.16
C PHE A 55 -12.79 -10.28 -18.10
N PRO A 56 -12.35 -9.02 -18.06
CA PRO A 56 -12.94 -7.97 -18.89
C PRO A 56 -12.74 -8.27 -20.38
N ALA A 57 -13.74 -7.96 -21.20
CA ALA A 57 -13.68 -8.13 -22.67
C ALA A 57 -12.61 -7.22 -23.32
N LYS A 58 -12.21 -6.13 -22.65
CA LYS A 58 -11.15 -5.25 -23.11
C LYS A 58 -9.80 -5.97 -23.01
N LYS A 59 -9.02 -5.96 -24.09
CA LYS A 59 -7.70 -6.59 -24.17
C LYS A 59 -6.74 -5.93 -23.17
N LEU A 60 -6.60 -6.53 -21.99
CA LEU A 60 -5.55 -6.22 -21.04
C LEU A 60 -4.24 -6.82 -21.55
N GLU A 61 -3.12 -6.18 -21.23
CA GLU A 61 -1.83 -6.86 -21.33
C GLU A 61 -1.82 -8.02 -20.34
N ILE A 62 -1.57 -9.23 -20.85
CA ILE A 62 -1.59 -10.47 -20.09
C ILE A 62 -0.17 -10.90 -19.76
N ILE A 63 0.13 -11.05 -18.48
CA ILE A 63 1.43 -11.48 -17.97
C ILE A 63 1.28 -12.91 -17.45
N LYS A 64 1.89 -13.86 -18.16
CA LYS A 64 1.87 -15.28 -17.80
C LYS A 64 2.81 -15.59 -16.64
N SER A 65 2.46 -16.59 -15.83
CA SER A 65 3.35 -17.18 -14.84
C SER A 65 4.53 -17.88 -15.52
N PRO A 66 5.64 -18.15 -14.80
CA PRO A 66 6.80 -18.86 -15.34
C PRO A 66 6.44 -20.20 -16.02
N ASN A 67 5.56 -21.01 -15.42
CA ASN A 67 5.09 -22.27 -15.98
C ASN A 67 3.97 -22.11 -17.04
N LYS A 68 3.53 -20.88 -17.32
CA LYS A 68 2.46 -20.52 -18.27
C LYS A 68 1.06 -21.06 -17.93
N ALA A 69 0.88 -21.69 -16.77
CA ALA A 69 -0.43 -22.20 -16.32
C ALA A 69 -1.36 -21.06 -15.91
N TYR A 70 -0.81 -20.01 -15.28
CA TYR A 70 -1.57 -18.88 -14.78
C TYR A 70 -1.22 -17.60 -15.53
N SER A 71 -2.09 -16.62 -15.41
CA SER A 71 -1.82 -15.29 -15.94
C SER A 71 -2.58 -14.21 -15.19
N PHE A 72 -2.08 -12.99 -15.25
CA PHE A 72 -2.82 -11.84 -14.75
C PHE A 72 -2.84 -10.68 -15.75
N GLY A 73 -3.84 -9.83 -15.62
CA GLY A 73 -3.93 -8.54 -16.31
C GLY A 73 -4.33 -7.44 -15.33
N ILE A 74 -3.75 -6.24 -15.50
CA ILE A 74 -4.02 -5.09 -14.64
C ILE A 74 -4.95 -4.12 -15.36
N PHE A 75 -6.18 -3.97 -14.86
CA PHE A 75 -7.08 -2.89 -15.24
C PHE A 75 -6.80 -1.67 -14.37
N ARG A 76 -6.22 -0.64 -14.96
CA ARG A 76 -5.87 0.61 -14.29
C ARG A 76 -7.07 1.58 -14.30
N PRO A 77 -7.27 2.36 -13.23
CA PRO A 77 -8.29 3.40 -13.21
C PRO A 77 -7.96 4.52 -14.19
N ASP A 78 -8.99 5.24 -14.61
CA ASP A 78 -8.85 6.51 -15.29
C ASP A 78 -8.56 7.62 -14.25
N THR A 79 -7.28 7.99 -14.12
CA THR A 79 -6.84 8.98 -13.13
C THR A 79 -7.14 10.42 -13.54
N THR A 80 -7.71 10.65 -14.73
CA THR A 80 -8.23 11.99 -15.13
C THR A 80 -9.54 12.32 -14.45
N LYS A 81 -10.26 11.29 -13.94
CA LYS A 81 -11.51 11.44 -13.20
C LYS A 81 -11.25 11.67 -11.71
N LYS A 82 -12.22 12.28 -11.04
CA LYS A 82 -12.18 12.46 -9.58
C LYS A 82 -12.10 11.09 -8.88
N ALA A 83 -11.31 11.02 -7.82
CA ALA A 83 -11.21 9.89 -6.90
C ALA A 83 -12.60 9.48 -6.33
N PRO A 84 -12.77 8.22 -5.86
CA PRO A 84 -11.76 7.21 -5.60
C PRO A 84 -11.29 6.44 -6.84
N TRP A 85 -9.99 6.24 -6.97
CA TRP A 85 -9.41 5.43 -8.05
C TRP A 85 -9.34 3.96 -7.65
N THR A 86 -9.73 3.08 -8.56
CA THR A 86 -9.75 1.62 -8.32
C THR A 86 -8.97 0.88 -9.39
N THR A 87 -7.95 0.15 -8.98
CA THR A 87 -7.25 -0.83 -9.82
C THR A 87 -7.87 -2.22 -9.60
N LYS A 88 -8.03 -2.98 -10.67
CA LYS A 88 -8.41 -4.40 -10.60
C LYS A 88 -7.33 -5.24 -11.25
N ILE A 89 -6.86 -6.27 -10.55
CA ILE A 89 -5.95 -7.27 -11.10
C ILE A 89 -6.76 -8.54 -11.29
N PHE A 90 -6.98 -8.91 -12.54
CA PHE A 90 -7.68 -10.14 -12.91
C PHE A 90 -6.65 -11.25 -13.07
N ILE A 91 -6.89 -12.38 -12.44
CA ILE A 91 -5.98 -13.53 -12.42
C ILE A 91 -6.76 -14.73 -12.94
N ASN A 92 -6.24 -15.35 -14.00
CA ASN A 92 -6.68 -16.66 -14.43
C ASN A 92 -5.79 -17.71 -13.77
N ASN A 93 -6.38 -18.47 -12.85
CA ASN A 93 -5.78 -19.59 -12.11
C ASN A 93 -6.45 -20.93 -12.49
N GLU A 94 -6.96 -21.03 -13.74
CA GLU A 94 -7.62 -22.22 -14.32
C GLU A 94 -8.92 -22.65 -13.61
N LYS A 95 -9.48 -21.79 -12.74
CA LYS A 95 -10.81 -21.98 -12.15
C LYS A 95 -11.90 -21.37 -13.04
N LYS A 96 -13.16 -21.78 -12.75
CA LYS A 96 -14.35 -21.35 -13.50
C LYS A 96 -14.53 -19.83 -13.56
N ALA A 97 -14.22 -19.12 -12.47
CA ALA A 97 -14.25 -17.66 -12.39
C ALA A 97 -12.83 -17.14 -12.19
N SER A 98 -12.51 -16.00 -12.80
CA SER A 98 -11.24 -15.33 -12.56
C SER A 98 -11.20 -14.76 -11.15
N LEU A 99 -10.06 -14.94 -10.48
CA LEU A 99 -9.77 -14.28 -9.23
C LEU A 99 -9.51 -12.79 -9.50
N VAL A 100 -10.05 -11.91 -8.66
CA VAL A 100 -9.93 -10.46 -8.83
C VAL A 100 -9.41 -9.85 -7.53
N VAL A 101 -8.24 -9.22 -7.61
CA VAL A 101 -7.72 -8.34 -6.55
C VAL A 101 -8.17 -6.92 -6.86
N ILE A 102 -8.99 -6.33 -6.00
CA ILE A 102 -9.48 -4.96 -6.13
C ILE A 102 -8.72 -4.10 -5.13
N LEU A 103 -8.07 -3.06 -5.64
CA LEU A 103 -7.36 -2.06 -4.86
C LEU A 103 -8.12 -0.75 -4.97
N ARG A 104 -8.78 -0.32 -3.90
CA ARG A 104 -9.62 0.87 -3.87
C ARG A 104 -8.88 2.06 -3.28
N ASP A 105 -9.30 3.25 -3.66
CA ASP A 105 -8.87 4.53 -3.09
C ASP A 105 -7.34 4.67 -2.93
N HIS A 106 -6.62 4.20 -3.94
CA HIS A 106 -5.17 4.37 -4.01
C HIS A 106 -4.84 5.68 -4.75
N SER A 107 -3.60 6.14 -4.64
CA SER A 107 -3.12 7.36 -5.30
C SER A 107 -2.93 7.18 -6.83
N GLN A 108 -2.66 8.28 -7.55
CA GLN A 108 -2.45 8.26 -9.01
C GLN A 108 -1.25 7.42 -9.49
N TYR A 109 -0.38 6.98 -8.58
CA TYR A 109 0.80 6.20 -8.96
C TYR A 109 0.42 4.77 -9.34
N MET A 110 1.17 4.19 -10.28
CA MET A 110 0.88 2.86 -10.81
C MET A 110 1.11 1.76 -9.78
N THR A 111 0.06 0.99 -9.52
CA THR A 111 0.17 -0.35 -8.91
C THR A 111 1.10 -1.23 -9.75
N LYS A 112 1.97 -1.97 -9.07
CA LYS A 112 2.86 -2.96 -9.69
C LYS A 112 2.41 -4.36 -9.29
N ALA A 113 2.44 -5.28 -10.23
CA ALA A 113 2.30 -6.71 -9.93
C ALA A 113 3.31 -7.51 -10.73
N LYS A 114 3.81 -8.60 -10.16
CA LYS A 114 4.71 -9.54 -10.83
C LYS A 114 4.62 -10.91 -10.18
N TRP A 115 4.85 -11.95 -10.97
CA TRP A 115 5.05 -13.30 -10.44
C TRP A 115 6.34 -13.35 -9.61
N ILE A 116 6.26 -13.95 -8.43
CA ILE A 116 7.44 -14.33 -7.62
C ILE A 116 7.93 -15.71 -8.10
N ASN A 117 6.98 -16.62 -8.31
CA ASN A 117 7.17 -17.95 -8.86
C ASN A 117 5.92 -18.33 -9.68
N GLU A 118 5.66 -19.62 -9.86
CA GLU A 118 4.53 -20.15 -10.62
C GLU A 118 3.17 -19.73 -10.06
N LYS A 119 3.02 -19.58 -8.73
CA LYS A 119 1.73 -19.39 -8.06
C LYS A 119 1.62 -18.21 -7.12
N LEU A 120 2.74 -17.58 -6.78
CA LEU A 120 2.78 -16.43 -5.89
C LEU A 120 2.85 -15.15 -6.70
N LEU A 121 1.88 -14.27 -6.48
CA LEU A 121 1.80 -12.96 -7.10
C LEU A 121 2.19 -11.89 -6.08
N PHE A 122 3.25 -11.15 -6.38
CA PHE A 122 3.59 -9.92 -5.66
C PHE A 122 2.73 -8.78 -6.19
N VAL A 123 2.16 -7.99 -5.29
CA VAL A 123 1.44 -6.75 -5.61
C VAL A 123 1.95 -5.63 -4.71
N ARG A 124 2.34 -4.50 -5.32
CA ARG A 124 2.61 -3.23 -4.63
C ARG A 124 1.56 -2.20 -5.00
N VAL A 125 0.84 -1.70 -4.01
CA VAL A 125 -0.15 -0.64 -4.14
C VAL A 125 0.37 0.67 -3.54
N HIS A 126 0.12 1.79 -4.23
CA HIS A 126 0.57 3.11 -3.84
C HIS A 126 -0.55 3.91 -3.18
N TRP A 127 -0.52 4.04 -1.87
CA TRP A 127 -1.52 4.83 -1.11
C TRP A 127 -1.25 6.33 -1.17
N GLY A 128 0.01 6.71 -1.40
CA GLY A 128 0.41 8.09 -1.56
C GLY A 128 1.80 8.19 -2.17
N ARG A 129 2.44 9.35 -1.98
CA ARG A 129 3.79 9.60 -2.51
C ARG A 129 4.87 8.78 -1.79
N ILE A 130 4.73 8.59 -0.48
CA ILE A 130 5.76 8.00 0.40
C ILE A 130 5.29 6.72 1.12
N LEU A 131 4.11 6.21 0.76
CA LEU A 131 3.48 5.10 1.46
C LEU A 131 2.88 4.10 0.47
N TRP A 132 3.21 2.83 0.70
CA TRP A 132 2.78 1.70 -0.10
C TRP A 132 2.39 0.52 0.79
N SER A 133 1.79 -0.50 0.18
CA SER A 133 1.76 -1.83 0.76
C SER A 133 2.29 -2.86 -0.21
N ASP A 134 3.08 -3.79 0.31
CA ASP A 134 3.51 -5.00 -0.38
C ASP A 134 2.61 -6.15 0.06
N ILE A 135 2.13 -6.91 -0.91
CA ILE A 135 1.21 -8.03 -0.71
C ILE A 135 1.77 -9.22 -1.50
N ILE A 136 1.73 -10.41 -0.90
CA ILE A 136 1.93 -11.67 -1.63
C ILE A 136 0.63 -12.47 -1.55
N LEU A 137 0.09 -12.76 -2.73
CA LEU A 137 -1.10 -13.57 -2.92
C LEU A 137 -0.68 -14.95 -3.44
N ASP A 138 -1.15 -16.00 -2.77
CA ASP A 138 -1.15 -17.35 -3.35
C ASP A 138 -2.42 -17.50 -4.20
N VAL A 139 -2.24 -17.64 -5.52
CA VAL A 139 -3.36 -17.66 -6.46
C VAL A 139 -4.09 -18.99 -6.51
N GLU A 140 -3.46 -20.09 -6.04
CA GLU A 140 -4.11 -21.40 -5.96
C GLU A 140 -5.11 -21.42 -4.79
N THR A 141 -4.63 -20.99 -3.61
CA THR A 141 -5.43 -20.94 -2.39
C THR A 141 -6.26 -19.68 -2.24
N GLU A 142 -6.03 -18.68 -3.11
CA GLU A 142 -6.73 -17.38 -3.15
C GLU A 142 -6.58 -16.57 -1.85
N LYS A 143 -5.46 -16.76 -1.15
CA LYS A 143 -5.19 -16.15 0.14
C LYS A 143 -4.00 -15.20 0.07
N ILE A 144 -4.16 -14.05 0.71
CA ILE A 144 -3.03 -13.17 1.01
C ILE A 144 -2.21 -13.84 2.11
N ILE A 145 -0.97 -14.20 1.81
CA ILE A 145 -0.05 -14.89 2.74
C ILE A 145 0.96 -13.94 3.36
N TYR A 146 1.12 -12.74 2.81
CA TYR A 146 1.98 -11.69 3.36
C TYR A 146 1.42 -10.32 3.03
N LYS A 147 1.53 -9.41 4.00
CA LYS A 147 1.23 -7.98 3.83
C LYS A 147 2.05 -7.13 4.79
N GLU A 148 2.66 -6.07 4.28
CA GLU A 148 3.34 -5.05 5.08
C GLU A 148 3.13 -3.66 4.48
N MET A 149 3.28 -2.63 5.31
CA MET A 149 3.44 -1.27 4.80
C MET A 149 4.88 -1.07 4.34
N VAL A 150 5.07 -0.30 3.29
CA VAL A 150 6.38 0.17 2.85
C VAL A 150 6.37 1.69 2.92
N ASN A 151 7.42 2.26 3.49
CA ASN A 151 7.56 3.69 3.69
C ASN A 151 8.83 4.17 2.98
N ASP A 152 8.74 5.35 2.36
CA ASP A 152 9.91 6.02 1.80
C ASP A 152 10.80 6.53 2.94
N GLY A 153 11.99 5.96 3.07
CA GLY A 153 12.94 6.37 4.11
C GLY A 153 13.78 7.57 3.76
N THR A 154 13.60 8.21 2.59
CA THR A 154 14.41 9.36 2.16
C THR A 154 14.30 10.51 3.15
N ILE A 155 13.08 10.85 3.58
CA ILE A 155 12.83 11.93 4.54
C ILE A 155 13.45 11.59 5.90
N ALA A 156 13.21 10.37 6.40
CA ALA A 156 13.76 9.93 7.69
C ALA A 156 15.30 9.95 7.67
N PHE A 157 15.92 9.48 6.60
CA PHE A 157 17.36 9.52 6.42
C PHE A 157 17.92 10.95 6.47
N GLN A 158 17.30 11.88 5.72
CA GLN A 158 17.73 13.28 5.68
C GLN A 158 17.57 13.98 7.03
N GLN A 159 16.44 13.78 7.72
CA GLN A 159 16.17 14.36 9.04
C GLN A 159 17.22 13.91 10.07
N PHE A 160 17.58 12.63 10.08
CA PHE A 160 18.64 12.12 10.95
C PHE A 160 20.00 12.74 10.60
N LYS A 161 20.40 12.76 9.32
CA LYS A 161 21.69 13.36 8.92
C LYS A 161 21.79 14.85 9.27
N GLN A 162 20.68 15.60 9.21
CA GLN A 162 20.66 17.02 9.57
C GLN A 162 20.64 17.24 11.09
N GLY A 163 19.86 16.45 11.83
CA GLY A 163 19.76 16.54 13.29
C GLY A 163 21.07 16.24 14.01
N PHE A 164 21.84 15.27 13.51
CA PHE A 164 23.14 14.91 14.09
C PHE A 164 24.31 15.82 13.65
N LYS A 165 24.14 16.64 12.61
CA LYS A 165 25.15 17.64 12.19
C LYS A 165 25.18 18.90 13.06
N LYS A 166 24.19 19.12 13.93
CA LYS A 166 24.10 20.30 14.81
C LYS A 166 24.84 20.15 16.15
N LYS A 167 25.96 19.44 16.19
CA LYS A 167 26.83 19.37 17.37
C LYS A 167 28.24 19.79 17.01
#